data_AF-A0A1F3YND2-F1
#
_entry.id   AF-A0A1F3YND2-F1
#
_cell.length_a   1.000
_cell.length_b   1.000
_cell.length_c   1.000
_cell.angle_alpha   90.00
_cell.angle_beta   90.00
_cell.angle_gamma   90.00
#
_symmetry.space_group_name_H-M   'P 1'
#
loop_
_entity.id
_entity.type
_entity.pdbx_description
1 polymer ?
#
loop_
_entity_poly.entity_id
_entity_poly.type
_entity_poly.pdbx_seq_one_letter_code
_entity_poly.pdbx_strand_id
1 'polypeptide(L)'
;MRVEHHDLDHEFPKLHDVMQELTAHNDRFRAMFMEYHRLTDEIERLEEADVPVSDFTIEEMKKKRVLLKDLIYHMTIGYQAGRTSA
;
A
#
# COMPACT_ATOMS: atom_id res chain seq x y z
N MET A 1 18.50 3.90 -10.55
CA MET A 1 17.22 4.59 -10.77
C MET A 1 16.42 4.39 -9.51
N ARG A 2 16.05 5.47 -8.81
CA ARG A 2 15.11 5.39 -7.69
C ARG A 2 13.76 5.15 -8.35
N VAL A 3 13.25 3.92 -8.27
CA VAL A 3 11.84 3.66 -8.56
C VAL A 3 11.11 4.72 -7.74
N GLU A 4 10.40 5.64 -8.39
CA GLU A 4 9.45 6.49 -7.69
C GLU A 4 8.34 5.53 -7.26
N HIS A 5 8.62 4.80 -6.17
CA HIS A 5 7.65 3.92 -5.59
C HIS A 5 6.43 4.79 -5.32
N HIS A 6 5.28 4.37 -5.88
CA HIS A 6 3.97 4.85 -5.47
C HIS A 6 3.67 4.34 -4.05
N ASP A 7 4.52 4.74 -3.13
CA ASP A 7 4.45 4.46 -1.73
C ASP A 7 3.47 5.43 -1.10
N LEU A 8 2.66 4.87 -0.23
CA LEU A 8 1.74 5.60 0.64
C LEU A 8 2.45 6.75 1.37
N ASP A 9 3.75 6.63 1.58
CA ASP A 9 4.67 7.64 2.10
C ASP A 9 4.67 8.96 1.30
N HIS A 10 4.60 8.89 -0.03
CA HIS A 10 4.59 10.09 -0.89
C HIS A 10 3.17 10.67 -1.04
N GLU A 11 2.15 9.81 -1.10
CA GLU A 11 0.75 10.25 -1.16
C GLU A 11 0.28 10.82 0.19
N PHE A 12 0.84 10.35 1.31
CA PHE A 12 0.43 10.71 2.66
C PHE A 12 1.63 11.00 3.60
N PRO A 13 2.42 12.05 3.35
CA PRO A 13 3.60 12.37 4.17
C PRO A 13 3.23 12.68 5.64
N LYS A 14 2.01 13.16 5.89
CA LYS A 14 1.50 13.38 7.27
C LYS A 14 1.12 12.10 8.00
N LEU A 15 0.84 11.03 7.27
CA LEU A 15 0.47 9.74 7.82
C LEU A 15 1.66 8.79 7.91
N HIS A 16 2.78 9.11 7.26
CA HIS A 16 4.01 8.32 7.29
C HIS A 16 4.42 7.89 8.70
N ASP A 17 4.47 8.83 9.64
CA ASP A 17 4.84 8.59 11.03
C ASP A 17 3.89 7.57 11.71
N VAL A 18 2.58 7.73 11.44
CA VAL A 18 1.54 6.83 11.94
C VAL A 18 1.63 5.44 11.29
N MET A 19 1.93 5.36 10.00
CA MET A 19 2.10 4.10 9.27
C MET A 19 3.34 3.35 9.75
N GLN A 20 4.46 4.05 9.99
CA GLN A 20 5.67 3.49 10.60
C GLN A 20 5.38 2.91 11.98
N GLU A 21 4.69 3.66 12.83
CA GLU A 21 4.29 3.22 14.16
C GLU A 21 3.34 2.01 14.09
N LEU A 22 2.31 2.06 13.25
CA LEU A 22 1.41 0.92 13.02
C LEU A 22 2.14 -0.31 12.48
N THR A 23 3.14 -0.14 11.61
CA THR A 23 3.94 -1.25 11.09
C THR A 23 4.79 -1.88 12.20
N ALA A 24 5.29 -1.09 13.15
CA ALA A 24 6.05 -1.57 14.29
C ALA A 24 5.18 -2.23 15.37
N HIS A 25 3.96 -1.72 15.56
CA HIS A 25 3.06 -2.16 16.64
C HIS A 25 1.97 -3.16 16.19
N ASN A 26 1.75 -3.32 14.89
CA ASN A 26 0.68 -4.15 14.34
C ASN A 26 1.19 -5.03 13.18
N ASP A 27 1.45 -6.30 13.49
CA ASP A 27 1.91 -7.29 12.51
C ASP A 27 0.95 -7.48 11.34
N ARG A 28 -0.36 -7.32 11.57
CA ARG A 28 -1.37 -7.39 10.50
C ARG A 28 -1.23 -6.21 9.54
N PHE A 29 -1.00 -5.01 10.06
CA PHE A 29 -0.73 -3.84 9.22
C PHE A 29 0.54 -4.03 8.40
N ARG A 30 1.61 -4.48 9.05
CA ARG A 30 2.88 -4.78 8.39
C ARG A 30 2.72 -5.79 7.25
N ALA A 31 1.97 -6.86 7.46
CA ALA A 31 1.70 -7.85 6.41
C ALA A 31 0.98 -7.23 5.20
N MET A 32 -0.06 -6.42 5.44
CA MET A 32 -0.80 -5.72 4.37
C MET A 32 0.06 -4.72 3.62
N PHE A 33 0.91 -3.98 4.35
CA PHE A 33 1.84 -3.01 3.77
C PHE A 33 2.85 -3.71 2.85
N MET A 34 3.46 -4.81 3.32
CA MET A 34 4.36 -5.63 2.49
C MET A 34 3.66 -6.23 1.27
N GLU A 35 2.40 -6.67 1.42
CA GLU A 35 1.59 -7.18 0.30
C GLU A 35 1.30 -6.09 -0.74
N TYR A 36 0.98 -4.87 -0.29
CA TYR A 36 0.77 -3.72 -1.18
C TYR A 36 2.01 -3.40 -2.01
N HIS A 37 3.19 -3.32 -1.38
CA HIS A 37 4.45 -3.07 -2.10
C HIS A 37 4.73 -4.17 -3.11
N ARG A 38 4.68 -5.43 -2.65
CA ARG A 38 4.95 -6.57 -3.53
C ARG A 38 4.02 -6.58 -4.74
N LEU A 39 2.74 -6.31 -4.52
CA LEU A 39 1.76 -6.30 -5.59
C LEU A 39 1.96 -5.10 -6.54
N THR A 40 2.43 -3.95 -6.03
CA THR A 40 2.79 -2.79 -6.85
C THR A 40 4.03 -3.09 -7.71
N ASP A 41 5.10 -3.62 -7.13
CA ASP A 41 6.30 -4.08 -7.86
C ASP A 41 5.93 -5.12 -8.93
N GLU A 42 5.01 -6.03 -8.62
CA GLU A 42 4.60 -7.07 -9.56
C GLU A 42 3.74 -6.50 -10.70
N ILE A 43 2.86 -5.52 -10.43
CA ILE A 43 2.14 -4.79 -11.49
C ILE A 43 3.14 -4.04 -12.38
N GLU A 44 4.09 -3.30 -11.80
CA GLU A 44 5.09 -2.55 -12.56
C GLU A 44 5.93 -3.47 -13.45
N ARG A 45 6.41 -4.59 -12.90
CA ARG A 45 7.13 -5.61 -13.68
C ARG A 45 6.29 -6.20 -14.81
N LEU A 46 5.01 -6.46 -14.57
CA LEU A 46 4.10 -7.00 -15.57
C LEU A 46 3.80 -5.98 -16.68
N GLU A 47 3.66 -4.70 -16.32
CA GLU A 47 3.49 -3.60 -17.27
C GLU A 47 4.79 -3.35 -18.08
N GLU A 48 5.97 -3.45 -17.46
CA GLU A 48 7.27 -3.34 -18.14
C GLU A 48 7.60 -4.52 -19.05
N ALA A 49 7.18 -5.74 -18.68
CA ALA A 49 7.56 -6.95 -19.40
C ALA A 49 6.83 -7.14 -20.74
N ASP A 50 5.96 -6.19 -21.16
CA ASP A 50 5.18 -6.20 -22.41
C ASP A 50 4.48 -7.56 -22.66
N VAL A 51 4.18 -8.28 -21.57
CA VAL A 51 3.59 -9.61 -21.65
C VAL A 51 2.10 -9.41 -21.87
N PRO A 52 1.46 -10.20 -22.75
CA PRO A 52 0.00 -10.32 -22.78
C PRO A 52 -0.45 -11.13 -21.55
N VAL A 53 -0.11 -10.66 -20.35
CA VAL A 53 -0.80 -11.10 -19.14
C VAL A 53 -2.26 -10.76 -19.39
N SER A 54 -3.10 -11.80 -19.40
CA SER A 54 -4.53 -11.69 -19.62
C SER A 54 -5.04 -10.52 -18.79
N ASP A 55 -5.61 -9.48 -19.44
CA ASP A 55 -6.05 -8.19 -18.85
C ASP A 55 -6.70 -8.35 -17.47
N PHE A 56 -7.44 -9.46 -17.31
CA PHE A 56 -8.03 -9.94 -16.07
C PHE A 56 -7.09 -10.02 -14.86
N THR A 57 -5.86 -10.53 -15.02
CA THR A 57 -4.89 -10.68 -13.92
C THR A 57 -4.39 -9.33 -13.44
N ILE A 58 -4.01 -8.44 -14.36
CA ILE A 58 -3.61 -7.07 -14.02
C ILE A 58 -4.80 -6.33 -13.39
N GLU A 59 -6.01 -6.53 -13.90
CA GLU A 59 -7.21 -5.90 -13.34
C GLU A 59 -7.52 -6.39 -11.91
N GLU A 60 -7.40 -7.69 -11.65
CA GLU A 60 -7.50 -8.28 -10.30
C GLU A 60 -6.42 -7.73 -9.36
N MET A 61 -5.18 -7.60 -9.84
CA MET A 61 -4.11 -7.00 -9.06
C MET A 61 -4.40 -5.53 -8.77
N LYS A 62 -4.81 -4.73 -9.75
CA LYS A 62 -5.20 -3.32 -9.56
C LYS A 62 -6.34 -3.20 -8.53
N LYS A 63 -7.34 -4.08 -8.57
CA LYS A 63 -8.41 -4.15 -7.54
C LYS A 63 -7.85 -4.43 -6.15
N LYS A 64 -6.97 -5.43 -6.02
CA LYS A 64 -6.30 -5.74 -4.75
C LYS A 64 -5.45 -4.57 -4.24
N ARG A 65 -4.73 -3.88 -5.13
CA ARG A 65 -3.94 -2.69 -4.80
C ARG A 65 -4.80 -1.61 -4.16
N VAL A 66 -5.95 -1.31 -4.77
CA VAL A 66 -6.90 -0.32 -4.25
C VAL A 66 -7.49 -0.77 -2.91
N LEU A 67 -7.89 -2.04 -2.78
CA LEU A 67 -8.38 -2.61 -1.53
C LEU A 67 -7.36 -2.50 -0.39
N LEU A 68 -6.11 -2.89 -0.64
CA LEU A 68 -5.03 -2.79 0.34
C LEU A 68 -4.78 -1.35 0.73
N LYS A 69 -4.78 -0.42 -0.23
CA LYS A 69 -4.67 1.01 0.03
C LYS A 69 -5.79 1.51 0.93
N ASP A 70 -7.04 1.18 0.63
CA ASP A 70 -8.19 1.60 1.45
C ASP A 70 -8.13 1.03 2.87
N LEU A 71 -7.73 -0.25 3.02
CA LEU A 71 -7.56 -0.88 4.33
C LEU A 71 -6.47 -0.20 5.16
N ILE A 72 -5.31 0.06 4.54
CA ILE A 72 -4.19 0.75 5.17
C ILE A 72 -4.62 2.17 5.58
N TYR A 73 -5.29 2.90 4.68
CA TYR A 73 -5.78 4.24 4.98
C TYR A 73 -6.80 4.24 6.13
N HIS A 74 -7.78 3.34 6.11
CA HIS A 74 -8.78 3.21 7.18
C HIS A 74 -8.14 2.93 8.54
N MET A 75 -7.16 2.02 8.60
CA MET A 75 -6.44 1.73 9.84
C MET A 75 -5.65 2.93 10.33
N THR A 76 -4.97 3.62 9.42
CA THR A 76 -4.12 4.77 9.75
C THR A 76 -4.94 5.94 10.26
N ILE A 77 -6.07 6.25 9.61
CA ILE A 77 -7.01 7.28 10.06
C ILE A 77 -7.67 6.89 11.38
N GLY A 78 -8.09 5.64 11.55
CA GLY A 78 -8.68 5.16 12.80
C GLY A 78 -7.70 5.31 13.98
N TYR A 79 -6.43 4.99 13.75
CA TYR A 79 -5.39 5.15 14.75
C TYR A 79 -5.06 6.63 15.04
N GLN A 80 -4.98 7.47 14.00
CA GLN A 80 -4.76 8.91 14.16
C GLN A 80 -5.91 9.61 14.91
N ALA A 81 -7.17 9.20 14.66
CA ALA A 81 -8.33 9.72 15.36
C ALA A 81 -8.30 9.38 16.86
N GLY A 82 -7.86 8.16 17.20
CA GLY A 82 -7.63 7.75 18.59
C GLY A 82 -6.50 8.54 19.28
N ARG A 83 -5.47 8.96 18.55
CA ARG A 83 -4.36 9.77 19.09
C ARG A 83 -4.69 11.25 19.26
N THR A 84 -5.57 11.80 18.42
CA THR A 84 -5.93 13.23 18.46
C THR A 84 -6.96 13.53 19.56
N SER A 85 -7.59 12.50 20.13
CA SER A 85 -8.64 12.60 21.14
C SER A 85 -8.16 12.39 22.60
N ALA A 86 -6.85 12.33 22.82
CA ALA A 86 -6.20 12.24 24.14
C ALA A 86 -5.42 13.53 24.44
#